data_AF-A0A7Y8IPR5-F1
#
_entry.id   AF-A0A7Y8IPR5-F1
#
_cell.length_a   1.000
_cell.length_b   1.000
_cell.length_c   1.000
_cell.angle_alpha   90.00
_cell.angle_beta   90.00
_cell.angle_gamma   90.00
#
_symmetry.space_group_name_H-M   'P 1'
#
loop_
_entity.id
_entity.type
_entity.pdbx_description
1 polymer ?
#
loop_
_entity_poly.entity_id
_entity_poly.type
_entity_poly.pdbx_seq_one_letter_code
_entity_poly.pdbx_strand_id
1 'polypeptide(L)'
;MTEIKFSDNYNDLSQQSGVNAGFQFEFFCERCNDTWRTDFVPFKSGQASGWLGKAAGIFGGAIGGASEALEGLAQSGWGKAHDEAFKQAVEQAKRHFHRCARCFQYMCDTCWNKDKGLCLNCAPSAEVEIEAARAQGEVYGAGEKAASEGTRRGKRLDVKRDRQLVCPQCGAETKGAKFCPECGQPLATKGKCPHCSAEVSLAAKFCPECGKKLA
;
A
#
# COMPACT_ATOMS: atom_id res chain seq x y z
N MET A 1 -7.53 31.88 26.51
CA MET A 1 -7.58 30.87 25.43
C MET A 1 -6.45 29.90 25.69
N THR A 2 -6.76 28.62 25.90
CA THR A 2 -5.76 27.59 26.17
C THR A 2 -5.17 27.13 24.85
N GLU A 3 -3.85 27.09 24.72
CA GLU A 3 -3.18 26.53 23.53
C GLU A 3 -3.52 25.04 23.44
N ILE A 4 -4.16 24.63 22.33
CA ILE A 4 -4.49 23.23 22.07
C ILE A 4 -3.31 22.61 21.31
N LYS A 5 -2.70 21.58 21.91
CA LYS A 5 -1.69 20.73 21.29
C LYS A 5 -2.40 19.53 20.66
N PHE A 6 -1.78 18.91 19.64
CA PHE A 6 -2.37 17.83 18.83
C PHE A 6 -3.53 18.30 17.94
N SER A 7 -3.29 19.28 17.08
CA SER A 7 -4.35 19.89 16.24
C SER A 7 -4.76 19.06 15.02
N ASP A 8 -3.87 18.20 14.53
CA ASP A 8 -4.01 17.49 13.25
C ASP A 8 -3.68 15.99 13.34
N ASN A 9 -3.10 15.52 14.45
CA ASN A 9 -2.73 14.13 14.65
C ASN A 9 -3.68 13.35 15.58
N TYR A 10 -4.99 13.60 15.45
CA TYR A 10 -6.02 12.86 16.17
C TYR A 10 -7.29 12.65 15.35
N ASN A 11 -8.03 11.59 15.69
CA ASN A 11 -9.38 11.30 15.24
C ASN A 11 -10.34 11.41 16.44
N ASP A 12 -11.47 12.08 16.23
CA ASP A 12 -12.56 12.14 17.20
C ASP A 12 -13.54 10.99 16.96
N LEU A 13 -13.66 10.09 17.95
CA LEU A 13 -14.55 8.93 17.94
C LEU A 13 -15.78 9.14 18.84
N SER A 14 -16.03 10.37 19.27
CA SER A 14 -17.11 10.71 20.20
C SER A 14 -18.49 10.53 19.58
N GLN A 15 -19.45 10.11 20.41
CA GLN A 15 -20.85 9.91 20.02
C GLN A 15 -21.77 10.78 20.88
N GLN A 16 -22.55 11.66 20.23
CA GLN A 16 -23.40 12.64 20.92
C GLN A 16 -24.64 12.02 21.58
N SER A 17 -25.18 10.93 21.04
CA SER A 17 -26.44 10.34 21.48
C SER A 17 -26.44 8.81 21.36
N GLY A 18 -27.38 8.17 22.07
CA GLY A 18 -27.54 6.72 22.08
C GLY A 18 -26.87 6.05 23.27
N VAL A 19 -27.05 4.72 23.42
CA VAL A 19 -26.57 3.97 24.60
C VAL A 19 -25.06 4.00 24.79
N ASN A 20 -24.32 4.29 23.73
CA ASN A 20 -22.86 4.41 23.73
C ASN A 20 -22.39 5.88 23.67
N ALA A 21 -23.27 6.85 23.96
CA ALA A 21 -22.89 8.26 23.94
C ALA A 21 -21.75 8.53 24.92
N GLY A 22 -20.74 9.25 24.46
CA GLY A 22 -19.50 9.48 25.19
C GLY A 22 -18.39 9.98 24.29
N PHE A 23 -17.24 10.23 24.90
CA PHE A 23 -16.09 10.83 24.26
C PHE A 23 -14.95 9.83 24.22
N GLN A 24 -14.33 9.70 23.06
CA GLN A 24 -13.11 8.93 22.88
C GLN A 24 -12.32 9.56 21.74
N PHE A 25 -11.01 9.67 21.93
CA PHE A 25 -10.11 10.26 20.96
C PHE A 25 -9.00 9.27 20.65
N GLU A 26 -8.57 9.24 19.40
CA GLU A 26 -7.47 8.42 18.92
C GLU A 26 -6.37 9.35 18.42
N PHE A 27 -5.18 9.28 19.01
CA PHE A 27 -4.00 10.03 18.57
C PHE A 27 -3.08 9.10 17.78
N PHE A 28 -2.25 9.65 16.90
CA PHE A 28 -1.33 8.83 16.11
C PHE A 28 0.06 9.44 15.95
N CYS A 29 1.03 8.55 15.73
CA CYS A 29 2.40 8.89 15.40
C CYS A 29 2.48 9.34 13.94
N GLU A 30 2.99 10.54 13.70
CA GLU A 30 3.09 11.11 12.34
C GLU A 30 4.20 10.47 11.47
N ARG A 31 4.96 9.50 12.01
CA ARG A 31 5.98 8.74 11.28
C ARG A 31 5.53 7.34 10.89
N CYS A 32 4.98 6.56 11.82
CA CYS A 32 4.59 5.16 11.58
C CYS A 32 3.07 4.94 11.51
N ASN A 33 2.27 5.95 11.81
CA ASN A 33 0.80 5.86 11.93
C ASN A 33 0.31 4.90 13.03
N ASP A 34 1.17 4.47 13.96
CA ASP A 34 0.72 3.75 15.15
C ASP A 34 -0.22 4.66 15.96
N THR A 35 -1.35 4.09 16.36
CA THR A 35 -2.41 4.79 17.07
C THR A 35 -2.40 4.46 18.55
N TRP A 36 -2.85 5.42 19.36
CA TRP A 36 -3.13 5.23 20.76
C TRP A 36 -4.47 5.90 21.09
N ARG A 37 -5.35 5.17 21.79
CA ARG A 37 -6.69 5.63 22.13
C ARG A 37 -6.78 6.01 23.59
N THR A 38 -7.51 7.09 23.85
CA THR A 38 -7.83 7.49 25.22
C THR A 38 -8.85 6.54 25.84
N ASP A 39 -8.89 6.56 27.16
CA ASP A 39 -10.00 5.99 27.92
C ASP A 39 -11.32 6.62 27.47
N PHE A 40 -12.39 5.83 27.50
CA PHE A 40 -13.72 6.26 27.13
C PHE A 40 -14.37 7.05 28.27
N VAL A 41 -14.88 8.25 27.97
CA VAL A 41 -15.57 9.11 28.94
C VAL A 41 -17.08 9.12 28.64
N PRO A 42 -17.94 8.52 29.49
CA PRO A 42 -19.36 8.41 29.20
C PRO A 42 -20.09 9.76 29.25
N PHE A 43 -20.94 10.04 28.26
CA PHE A 43 -21.79 11.23 28.22
C PHE A 43 -23.23 10.89 28.64
N LYS A 44 -23.48 10.95 29.95
CA LYS A 44 -24.72 10.46 30.56
C LYS A 44 -26.00 11.09 30.02
N SER A 45 -25.99 12.39 29.69
CA SER A 45 -27.15 13.08 29.11
C SER A 45 -27.50 12.57 27.70
N GLY A 46 -26.51 12.21 26.89
CA GLY A 46 -26.73 11.57 25.58
C GLY A 46 -27.12 10.08 25.68
N GLN A 47 -26.74 9.39 26.75
CA GLN A 47 -27.13 8.00 27.00
C GLN A 47 -28.59 7.86 27.46
N ALA A 48 -29.13 8.88 28.14
CA ALA A 48 -30.49 8.90 28.64
C ALA A 48 -31.55 8.82 27.51
N SER A 49 -31.28 9.44 26.35
CA SER A 49 -32.20 9.36 25.20
C SER A 49 -32.27 7.94 24.60
N GLY A 50 -31.16 7.20 24.60
CA GLY A 50 -31.10 5.83 24.10
C GLY A 50 -31.85 4.81 24.98
N TRP A 51 -31.97 5.06 26.28
CA TRP A 51 -32.71 4.19 27.20
C TRP A 51 -34.22 4.47 27.19
N LEU A 52 -34.63 5.74 27.07
CA LEU A 52 -36.04 6.13 26.94
C LEU A 52 -36.71 5.48 25.72
N GLY A 53 -36.00 5.41 24.59
CA GLY A 53 -36.49 4.72 23.38
C GLY A 53 -36.68 3.20 23.53
N LYS A 54 -35.91 2.54 24.42
CA LYS A 54 -36.07 1.10 24.72
C LYS A 54 -37.13 0.81 25.78
N ALA A 55 -37.34 1.72 26.73
CA ALA A 55 -38.37 1.59 27.77
C ALA A 55 -39.80 1.72 27.22
N ALA A 56 -39.99 2.48 26.14
CA ALA A 56 -41.28 2.64 25.46
C ALA A 56 -41.87 1.32 24.92
N GLY A 57 -41.04 0.31 24.66
CA GLY A 57 -41.49 -1.01 24.19
C GLY A 57 -41.91 -2.00 25.30
N ILE A 58 -41.60 -1.70 26.56
CA ILE A 58 -41.85 -2.61 27.70
C ILE A 58 -42.96 -2.06 28.63
N PHE A 59 -43.12 -0.74 28.69
CA PHE A 59 -44.20 -0.10 29.45
C PHE A 59 -45.33 0.34 28.51
N GLY A 60 -46.24 -0.59 28.25
CA GLY A 60 -47.48 -0.31 27.52
C GLY A 60 -48.37 0.67 28.30
N GLY A 61 -48.58 1.87 27.75
CA GLY A 61 -49.69 2.76 28.11
C GLY A 61 -49.28 4.04 28.85
N ALA A 62 -49.51 5.17 28.17
CA ALA A 62 -49.66 6.52 28.71
C ALA A 62 -48.44 7.21 29.33
N ILE A 63 -47.54 7.73 28.49
CA ILE A 63 -46.91 9.04 28.72
C ILE A 63 -46.93 9.80 27.39
N GLY A 64 -47.93 10.67 27.23
CA GLY A 64 -48.08 11.53 26.06
C GLY A 64 -47.25 12.81 26.19
N GLY A 65 -46.58 13.18 25.10
CA GLY A 65 -46.22 14.55 24.75
C GLY A 65 -44.99 15.16 25.45
N ALA A 66 -43.79 14.82 24.98
CA ALA A 66 -42.60 15.70 25.08
C ALA A 66 -41.41 15.25 24.20
N SER A 67 -41.64 14.52 23.10
CA SER A 67 -40.54 13.93 22.30
C SER A 67 -39.68 14.96 21.56
N GLU A 68 -40.24 16.09 21.11
CA GLU A 68 -39.49 17.08 20.30
C GLU A 68 -38.75 18.13 21.15
N ALA A 69 -39.11 18.32 22.42
CA ALA A 69 -38.49 19.31 23.31
C ALA A 69 -37.38 18.73 24.20
N LEU A 70 -37.38 17.42 24.45
CA LEU A 70 -36.38 16.77 25.32
C LEU A 70 -35.06 16.49 24.59
N GLU A 71 -35.10 16.30 23.26
CA GLU A 71 -33.91 16.07 22.44
C GLU A 71 -33.02 17.32 22.36
N GLY A 72 -33.62 18.52 22.36
CA GLY A 72 -32.91 19.81 22.43
C GLY A 72 -32.31 20.14 23.81
N LEU A 73 -32.86 19.58 24.89
CA LEU A 73 -32.35 19.75 26.26
C LEU A 73 -31.23 18.75 26.60
N ALA A 74 -31.30 17.52 26.08
CA ALA A 74 -30.26 16.49 26.26
C ALA A 74 -28.93 16.84 25.54
N GLN A 75 -29.01 17.61 24.46
CA GLN A 75 -27.85 18.09 23.69
C GLN A 75 -27.19 19.34 24.28
N SER A 76 -27.85 20.01 25.24
CA SER A 76 -27.29 21.18 25.92
C SER A 76 -26.04 20.77 26.72
N GLY A 77 -24.91 21.41 26.43
CA GLY A 77 -23.65 21.13 27.10
C GLY A 77 -22.76 20.06 26.46
N TRP A 78 -23.15 19.42 25.34
CA TRP A 78 -22.27 18.50 24.60
C TRP A 78 -20.93 19.16 24.28
N GLY A 79 -20.94 20.35 23.65
CA GLY A 79 -19.71 21.05 23.29
C GLY A 79 -18.80 21.33 24.49
N LYS A 80 -19.36 21.77 25.62
CA LYS A 80 -18.57 22.01 26.85
C LYS A 80 -17.99 20.73 27.44
N ALA A 81 -18.77 19.65 27.46
CA ALA A 81 -18.32 18.35 27.96
C ALA A 81 -17.28 17.71 27.03
N HIS A 82 -17.46 17.87 25.72
CA HIS A 82 -16.52 17.46 24.69
C HIS A 82 -15.19 18.20 24.82
N ASP A 83 -15.21 19.53 24.89
CA ASP A 83 -14.01 20.36 25.06
C ASP A 83 -13.22 19.95 26.31
N GLU A 84 -13.92 19.64 27.41
CA GLU A 84 -13.30 19.21 28.65
C GLU A 84 -12.71 17.80 28.54
N ALA A 85 -13.45 16.86 27.93
CA ALA A 85 -12.94 15.53 27.65
C ALA A 85 -11.71 15.58 26.72
N PHE A 86 -11.71 16.48 25.73
CA PHE A 86 -10.61 16.65 24.80
C PHE A 86 -9.35 17.23 25.48
N LYS A 87 -9.48 18.17 26.41
CA LYS A 87 -8.34 18.63 27.21
C LYS A 87 -7.71 17.49 28.02
N GLN A 88 -8.55 16.66 28.63
CA GLN A 88 -8.07 15.49 29.37
C GLN A 88 -7.40 14.48 28.44
N ALA A 89 -7.95 14.26 27.25
CA ALA A 89 -7.38 13.44 26.20
C ALA A 89 -5.98 13.92 25.78
N VAL A 90 -5.80 15.22 25.57
CA VAL A 90 -4.50 15.83 25.24
C VAL A 90 -3.48 15.62 26.35
N GLU A 91 -3.86 15.76 27.62
CA GLU A 91 -2.94 15.50 28.75
C GLU A 91 -2.52 14.03 28.85
N GLN A 92 -3.41 13.10 28.47
CA GLN A 92 -3.03 11.70 28.35
C GLN A 92 -2.08 11.48 27.16
N ALA A 93 -2.39 12.02 26.00
CA ALA A 93 -1.58 11.89 24.78
C ALA A 93 -0.15 12.42 24.96
N LYS A 94 0.04 13.52 25.69
CA LYS A 94 1.36 14.08 26.02
C LYS A 94 2.29 13.10 26.74
N ARG A 95 1.76 12.06 27.39
CA ARG A 95 2.56 11.02 28.06
C ARG A 95 2.98 9.88 27.13
N HIS A 96 2.31 9.73 25.99
CA HIS A 96 2.54 8.67 25.01
C HIS A 96 3.32 9.15 23.77
N PHE A 97 3.32 10.46 23.52
CA PHE A 97 3.94 11.04 22.33
C PHE A 97 4.97 12.12 22.68
N HIS A 98 6.07 12.12 21.93
CA HIS A 98 7.13 13.13 22.00
C HIS A 98 6.96 14.14 20.87
N ARG A 99 6.97 15.43 21.19
CA ARG A 99 6.96 16.48 20.18
C ARG A 99 8.38 16.83 19.75
N CYS A 100 8.70 16.65 18.48
CA CYS A 100 10.00 16.97 17.92
C CYS A 100 10.29 18.46 17.97
N ALA A 101 11.45 18.85 18.51
CA ALA A 101 11.85 20.27 18.56
C ALA A 101 12.21 20.85 17.18
N ARG A 102 12.46 20.00 16.18
CA ARG A 102 12.84 20.42 14.82
C ARG A 102 11.66 20.50 13.86
N CYS A 103 10.89 19.40 13.73
CA CYS A 103 9.75 19.36 12.80
C CYS A 103 8.41 19.64 13.48
N PHE A 104 8.37 19.78 14.80
CA PHE A 104 7.15 20.04 15.60
C PHE A 104 6.06 18.96 15.57
N GLN A 105 6.33 17.83 14.90
CA GLN A 105 5.48 16.66 14.83
C GLN A 105 5.57 15.78 16.08
N TYR A 106 4.53 14.98 16.31
CA TYR A 106 4.41 14.04 17.41
C TYR A 106 4.80 12.62 17.00
N MET A 107 5.60 11.98 17.83
CA MET A 107 6.17 10.66 17.59
C MET A 107 5.89 9.73 18.76
N CYS A 108 5.58 8.46 18.48
CA CYS A 108 5.58 7.43 19.52
C CYS A 108 7.00 7.17 20.04
N ASP A 109 7.10 6.48 21.18
CA ASP A 109 8.38 6.12 21.81
C ASP A 109 9.37 5.44 20.86
N THR A 110 8.88 4.56 19.97
CA THR A 110 9.71 3.83 18.99
C THR A 110 10.26 4.75 17.90
N CYS A 111 9.51 5.78 17.53
CA CYS A 111 9.90 6.74 16.49
C CYS A 111 10.74 7.91 17.03
N TRP A 112 11.02 7.92 18.33
CA TRP A 112 11.76 8.95 19.02
C TRP A 112 13.22 8.56 19.23
N ASN A 113 14.14 9.42 18.80
CA ASN A 113 15.55 9.29 19.15
C ASN A 113 15.77 9.90 20.55
N LYS A 114 15.78 9.03 21.56
CA LYS A 114 15.93 9.42 22.97
C LYS A 114 17.26 10.14 23.25
N ASP A 115 18.35 9.71 22.60
CA ASP A 115 19.68 10.28 22.82
C ASP A 115 19.82 11.70 22.27
N LYS A 116 19.05 12.03 21.22
CA LYS A 116 19.08 13.33 20.56
C LYS A 116 17.91 14.25 20.91
N GLY A 117 16.87 13.73 21.57
CA GLY A 117 15.65 14.48 21.86
C GLY A 117 14.95 14.95 20.58
N LEU A 118 15.01 14.15 19.51
CA LEU A 118 14.44 14.47 18.20
C LEU A 118 13.76 13.23 17.59
N CYS A 119 12.88 13.41 16.61
CA CYS A 119 12.30 12.28 15.89
C CYS A 119 13.36 11.59 15.01
N LEU A 120 13.18 10.30 14.75
CA LEU A 120 14.07 9.53 13.88
C LEU A 120 14.05 9.97 12.40
N ASN A 121 13.08 10.80 11.97
CA ASN A 121 13.14 11.47 10.66
C ASN A 121 14.13 12.65 10.67
N CYS A 122 14.27 13.34 11.81
CA CYS A 122 15.13 14.51 11.97
C CYS A 122 16.55 14.17 12.44
N ALA A 123 16.68 13.08 13.21
CA ALA A 123 17.91 12.56 13.76
C ALA A 123 17.85 11.01 13.75
N PRO A 124 18.07 10.37 12.60
CA PRO A 124 18.10 8.92 12.51
C PRO A 124 19.24 8.33 13.35
N SER A 125 19.14 7.04 13.70
CA SER A 125 20.24 6.32 14.34
C SER A 125 21.31 6.02 13.29
N ALA A 126 22.55 6.40 13.57
CA ALA A 126 23.66 6.19 12.66
C ALA A 126 23.90 4.69 12.38
N GLU A 127 23.75 3.85 13.41
CA GLU A 127 23.92 2.41 13.31
C GLU A 127 22.89 1.79 12.37
N VAL A 128 21.61 2.18 12.51
CA VAL A 128 20.53 1.70 11.62
C VAL A 128 20.79 2.13 10.18
N GLU A 129 21.18 3.38 9.94
CA GLU A 129 21.46 3.88 8.59
C GLU A 129 22.71 3.22 7.98
N ILE A 130 23.74 2.94 8.77
CA ILE A 130 24.94 2.21 8.32
C ILE A 130 24.57 0.80 7.84
N GLU A 131 23.80 0.05 8.63
CA GLU A 131 23.39 -1.31 8.23
C GLU A 131 22.43 -1.28 7.03
N ALA A 132 21.51 -0.31 6.98
CA ALA A 132 20.63 -0.14 5.83
C ALA A 132 21.43 0.16 4.54
N ALA A 133 22.43 1.02 4.61
CA ALA A 133 23.31 1.34 3.49
C ALA A 133 24.15 0.12 3.04
N ARG A 134 24.68 -0.66 3.99
CA ARG A 134 25.39 -1.93 3.69
C ARG A 134 24.47 -2.91 2.96
N ALA A 135 23.26 -3.13 3.48
CA ALA A 135 22.28 -4.02 2.85
C ALA A 135 21.91 -3.56 1.44
N GLN A 136 21.70 -2.26 1.22
CA GLN A 136 21.47 -1.70 -0.11
C GLN A 136 22.65 -1.96 -1.06
N GLY A 137 23.88 -1.77 -0.58
CA GLY A 137 25.10 -2.08 -1.34
C GLY A 137 25.21 -3.57 -1.72
N GLU A 138 24.85 -4.47 -0.81
CA GLU A 138 24.83 -5.91 -1.08
C GLU A 138 23.81 -6.28 -2.16
N VAL A 139 22.59 -5.74 -2.09
CA VAL A 139 21.56 -5.97 -3.12
C VAL A 139 22.04 -5.43 -4.48
N TYR A 140 22.62 -4.23 -4.51
CA TYR A 140 23.18 -3.65 -5.73
C TYR A 140 24.26 -4.55 -6.33
N GLY A 141 25.26 -4.94 -5.54
CA GLY A 141 26.36 -5.80 -6.00
C GLY A 141 25.87 -7.18 -6.45
N ALA A 142 24.90 -7.77 -5.75
CA ALA A 142 24.27 -9.02 -6.16
C ALA A 142 23.54 -8.88 -7.51
N GLY A 143 22.80 -7.79 -7.71
CA GLY A 143 22.11 -7.47 -8.95
C GLY A 143 23.08 -7.34 -10.14
N GLU A 144 24.17 -6.60 -9.96
CA GLU A 144 25.22 -6.46 -10.98
C GLU A 144 25.82 -7.82 -11.36
N LYS A 145 26.19 -8.61 -10.35
CA LYS A 145 26.76 -9.95 -10.55
C LYS A 145 25.78 -10.88 -11.30
N ALA A 146 24.49 -10.84 -10.94
CA ALA A 146 23.46 -11.62 -11.59
C ALA A 146 23.26 -11.19 -13.06
N ALA A 147 23.25 -9.89 -13.35
CA ALA A 147 23.13 -9.36 -14.71
C ALA A 147 24.34 -9.74 -15.59
N SER A 148 25.54 -9.69 -15.03
CA SER A 148 26.76 -10.13 -15.72
C SER A 148 26.74 -11.64 -16.03
N GLU A 149 26.34 -12.45 -15.06
CA GLU A 149 26.16 -13.89 -15.23
C GLU A 149 25.12 -14.20 -16.33
N GLY A 150 23.97 -13.53 -16.30
CA GLY A 150 22.91 -13.65 -17.30
C GLY A 150 23.39 -13.24 -18.69
N THR A 151 24.13 -12.13 -18.80
CA THR A 151 24.77 -11.68 -20.05
C THR A 151 25.72 -12.75 -20.60
N ARG A 152 26.55 -13.35 -19.75
CA ARG A 152 27.47 -14.43 -20.15
C ARG A 152 26.71 -15.67 -20.65
N ARG A 153 25.61 -16.05 -20.00
CA ARG A 153 24.73 -17.12 -20.49
C ARG A 153 24.11 -16.76 -21.83
N GLY A 154 23.59 -15.55 -21.96
CA GLY A 154 22.98 -15.03 -23.18
C GLY A 154 23.93 -15.02 -24.37
N LYS A 155 25.19 -14.64 -24.17
CA LYS A 155 26.24 -14.69 -25.21
C LYS A 155 26.51 -16.08 -25.77
N ARG A 156 26.15 -17.15 -25.04
CA ARG A 156 26.25 -18.55 -25.52
C ARG A 156 25.03 -19.00 -26.31
N LEU A 157 23.96 -18.21 -26.36
CA LEU A 157 22.80 -18.54 -27.17
C LEU A 157 23.15 -18.38 -28.64
N ASP A 158 22.79 -19.40 -29.43
CA ASP A 158 22.87 -19.33 -30.88
C ASP A 158 21.80 -18.34 -31.39
N VAL A 159 22.25 -17.12 -31.71
CA VAL A 159 21.47 -16.01 -32.28
C VAL A 159 21.50 -15.97 -33.81
N LYS A 160 22.27 -16.85 -34.46
CA LYS A 160 22.40 -16.87 -35.93
C LYS A 160 21.30 -17.67 -36.60
N ARG A 161 20.66 -18.59 -35.87
CA ARG A 161 19.54 -19.38 -36.38
C ARG A 161 18.22 -18.67 -36.13
N ASP A 162 17.54 -18.30 -37.20
CA ASP A 162 16.15 -17.86 -37.17
C ASP A 162 15.27 -19.00 -36.61
N ARG A 163 14.44 -18.70 -35.62
CA ARG A 163 13.56 -19.68 -34.97
C ARG A 163 12.11 -19.37 -35.33
N GLN A 164 11.47 -20.26 -36.09
CA GLN A 164 10.06 -20.15 -36.40
C GLN A 164 9.25 -20.68 -35.20
N LEU A 165 8.72 -19.80 -34.34
CA LEU A 165 8.07 -20.16 -33.05
C LEU A 165 6.66 -20.77 -33.20
N VAL A 166 6.01 -20.55 -34.34
CA VAL A 166 4.68 -21.09 -34.66
C VAL A 166 4.74 -21.73 -36.04
N CYS A 167 4.25 -22.96 -36.18
CA CYS A 167 4.26 -23.68 -37.43
C CYS A 167 3.33 -23.00 -38.45
N PRO A 168 3.81 -22.58 -39.63
CA PRO A 168 2.95 -21.93 -40.63
C PRO A 168 1.96 -22.89 -41.31
N GLN A 169 2.15 -24.21 -41.14
CA GLN A 169 1.31 -25.22 -41.80
C GLN A 169 0.12 -25.63 -40.91
N CYS A 170 0.34 -25.83 -39.61
CA CYS A 170 -0.71 -26.31 -38.69
C CYS A 170 -0.99 -25.37 -37.50
N GLY A 171 -0.23 -24.30 -37.32
CA GLY A 171 -0.41 -23.34 -36.22
C GLY A 171 0.14 -23.76 -34.86
N ALA A 172 0.74 -24.95 -34.73
CA ALA A 172 1.29 -25.44 -33.47
C ALA A 172 2.49 -24.60 -32.97
N GLU A 173 2.63 -24.44 -31.66
CA GLU A 173 3.79 -23.80 -31.02
C GLU A 173 5.00 -24.73 -31.08
N THR A 174 6.11 -24.24 -31.61
CA THR A 174 7.28 -25.07 -31.97
C THR A 174 8.46 -24.85 -31.02
N LYS A 175 8.42 -23.76 -30.23
CA LYS A 175 9.48 -23.31 -29.32
C LYS A 175 10.86 -23.18 -29.99
N GLY A 176 10.88 -22.96 -31.31
CA GLY A 176 12.11 -22.84 -32.09
C GLY A 176 12.79 -24.17 -32.44
N ALA A 177 12.06 -25.29 -32.38
CA ALA A 177 12.51 -26.57 -32.91
C ALA A 177 12.74 -26.50 -34.42
N LYS A 178 13.63 -27.36 -34.94
CA LYS A 178 13.94 -27.47 -36.38
C LYS A 178 12.79 -28.08 -37.20
N PHE A 179 11.87 -28.79 -36.53
CA PHE A 179 10.71 -29.43 -37.11
C PHE A 179 9.50 -29.19 -36.21
N CYS A 180 8.32 -29.12 -36.81
CA CYS A 180 7.08 -29.02 -36.05
C CYS A 180 6.83 -30.34 -35.29
N PRO A 181 6.61 -30.31 -33.96
CA PRO A 181 6.36 -31.52 -33.19
C PRO A 181 5.03 -32.18 -33.52
N GLU A 182 4.06 -31.43 -34.06
CA GLU A 182 2.72 -31.93 -34.38
C GLU A 182 2.62 -32.49 -35.80
N CYS A 183 3.08 -31.74 -36.81
CA CYS A 183 2.91 -32.12 -38.22
C CYS A 183 4.20 -32.51 -38.94
N GLY A 184 5.36 -32.47 -38.26
CA GLY A 184 6.66 -32.85 -38.84
C GLY A 184 7.24 -31.85 -39.86
N GLN A 185 6.52 -30.77 -40.19
CA GLN A 185 6.99 -29.77 -41.15
C GLN A 185 8.35 -29.18 -40.73
N PRO A 186 9.37 -29.14 -41.61
CA PRO A 186 10.64 -28.47 -41.33
C PRO A 186 10.44 -26.96 -41.14
N LEU A 187 11.10 -26.40 -40.13
CA LEU A 187 10.93 -25.01 -39.68
C LEU A 187 12.27 -24.28 -39.79
N ALA A 188 12.31 -23.28 -40.70
CA ALA A 188 13.42 -22.36 -40.92
C ALA A 188 14.83 -23.00 -41.03
N THR A 189 15.05 -23.76 -42.10
CA THR A 189 16.39 -24.02 -42.66
C THR A 189 16.59 -23.15 -43.90
N LYS A 190 17.63 -22.30 -43.91
CA LYS A 190 18.09 -21.59 -45.12
C LYS A 190 18.71 -22.63 -46.08
N GLY A 191 18.25 -22.64 -47.32
CA GLY A 191 18.87 -23.38 -48.42
C GLY A 191 19.74 -22.46 -49.28
N LYS A 192 20.46 -23.01 -50.25
CA LYS A 192 21.14 -22.22 -51.28
C LYS A 192 20.31 -22.22 -52.56
N CYS A 193 20.20 -21.06 -53.21
CA CYS A 193 19.59 -20.95 -54.52
C CYS A 193 20.39 -21.80 -55.53
N PRO A 194 19.77 -22.75 -56.26
CA PRO A 194 20.49 -23.58 -57.23
C PRO A 194 20.99 -22.80 -58.46
N HIS A 195 20.56 -21.54 -58.63
CA HIS A 195 20.92 -20.72 -59.78
C HIS A 195 22.00 -19.68 -59.51
N CYS A 196 22.06 -19.12 -58.29
CA CYS A 196 23.03 -18.07 -57.94
C CYS A 196 23.76 -18.34 -56.62
N SER A 197 23.49 -19.45 -55.95
CA SER A 197 24.07 -19.86 -54.65
C SER A 197 23.81 -18.94 -53.46
N ALA A 198 23.01 -17.87 -53.61
CA ALA A 198 22.57 -17.03 -52.51
C ALA A 198 21.80 -17.84 -51.45
N GLU A 199 21.93 -17.47 -50.17
CA GLU A 199 21.11 -18.05 -49.11
C GLU A 199 19.65 -17.62 -49.29
N VAL A 200 18.76 -18.59 -49.34
CA VAL A 200 17.33 -18.38 -49.55
C VAL A 200 16.55 -19.23 -48.55
N SER A 201 15.45 -18.69 -48.04
CA SER A 201 14.51 -19.51 -47.26
C SER A 201 13.98 -20.64 -48.14
N LEU A 202 13.98 -21.89 -47.65
CA LEU A 202 13.38 -23.02 -48.39
C LEU A 202 11.86 -22.88 -48.58
N ALA A 203 11.22 -21.93 -47.87
CA ALA A 203 9.81 -21.58 -48.08
C ALA A 203 9.62 -20.45 -49.12
N ALA A 204 10.69 -19.84 -49.63
CA ALA A 204 10.60 -18.78 -50.62
C ALA A 204 10.29 -19.36 -52.01
N LYS A 205 9.21 -18.90 -52.65
CA LYS A 205 8.81 -19.31 -54.00
C LYS A 205 9.71 -18.72 -55.11
N PHE A 206 10.43 -17.64 -54.82
CA PHE A 206 11.33 -16.96 -55.73
C PHE A 206 12.60 -16.54 -54.99
N CYS A 207 13.74 -16.57 -55.68
CA CYS A 207 14.99 -16.09 -55.13
C CYS A 207 15.00 -14.54 -55.11
N PRO A 208 15.21 -13.90 -53.94
CA PRO A 208 15.24 -12.43 -53.85
C PRO A 208 16.47 -11.80 -54.53
N GLU A 209 17.52 -12.57 -54.78
CA GLU A 209 18.76 -12.08 -55.40
C GLU A 209 18.75 -12.19 -56.93
N CYS A 210 18.28 -13.32 -57.50
CA CYS A 210 18.33 -13.55 -58.95
C CYS A 210 16.96 -13.64 -59.63
N GLY A 211 15.85 -13.50 -58.88
CA GLY A 211 14.49 -13.50 -59.40
C GLY A 211 13.97 -14.84 -59.93
N LYS A 212 14.82 -15.88 -60.01
CA LYS A 212 14.42 -17.20 -60.50
C LYS A 212 13.54 -17.93 -59.48
N LYS A 213 12.54 -18.67 -59.99
CA LYS A 213 11.62 -19.46 -59.18
C LYS A 213 12.37 -20.58 -58.44
N LEU A 214 12.09 -20.71 -57.15
CA LEU A 214 12.56 -21.80 -56.30
C LEU A 214 11.37 -22.73 -56.11
N ALA A 215 11.58 -24.04 -56.31
CA ALA A 215 10.52 -25.05 -56.53
C ALA A 215 9.37 -24.98 -55.51
#